data_AF-A0A2H0PGD3-F1
#
_entry.id   AF-A0A2H0PGD3-F1
#
_cell.length_a   1.000
_cell.length_b   1.000
_cell.length_c   1.000
_cell.angle_alpha   90.00
_cell.angle_beta   90.00
_cell.angle_gamma   90.00
#
_symmetry.space_group_name_H-M   'P 1'
#
loop_
_entity.id
_entity.type
_entity.pdbx_description
1 polymer ?
#
loop_
_entity_poly.entity_id
_entity_poly.type
_entity_poly.pdbx_seq_one_letter_code
_entity_poly.pdbx_strand_id
1 'polypeptide(L)'
;MQRRQLSKFLIITISLFGLLASPAVLHAATAKSSTTKHAKKSTKTTRRKKLPYVLAPKSDKQALPEEPHSHNFSPEFIQILVDGDLEQASRSLQMEEASDKVGYMINEVMRAQGKSMSHDHKIALLERAMANHNIYLFLQHQGRTVPRYAKEAEKYYKKTLRKSIYKNRANTLLAALYAAEGKESQAENTFNKVDVLTLIQDGNSYSGLEYVSLYYASQKNVSMALKYLYLAYTANPGLVLQWIHIGDDFWMIEDDPNFQKVVADWKIEHRKQLAQLKHDTETHAARKKAALTKKKRSVRKSKKKTR
;
A
#
# COMPACT_ATOMS: atom_id res chain seq x y z
N MET A 1 42.04 -10.98 -46.38
CA MET A 1 42.81 -10.76 -45.14
C MET A 1 42.38 -9.45 -44.51
N GLN A 2 41.51 -9.47 -43.50
CA GLN A 2 41.54 -8.63 -42.30
C GLN A 2 40.29 -8.91 -41.47
N ARG A 3 40.55 -9.40 -40.26
CA ARG A 3 39.60 -9.74 -39.20
C ARG A 3 39.20 -8.48 -38.44
N ARG A 4 37.96 -8.42 -37.94
CA ARG A 4 37.57 -7.95 -36.59
C ARG A 4 36.05 -8.04 -36.47
N GLN A 5 35.48 -9.00 -35.73
CA GLN A 5 35.35 -9.15 -34.27
C GLN A 5 33.86 -8.98 -33.94
N LEU A 6 33.24 -10.12 -33.61
CA LEU A 6 31.83 -10.32 -33.26
C LEU A 6 31.62 -9.94 -31.79
N SER A 7 30.74 -8.98 -31.53
CA SER A 7 30.23 -8.71 -30.18
C SER A 7 29.11 -9.70 -29.87
N LYS A 8 29.40 -10.63 -28.95
CA LYS A 8 28.47 -11.63 -28.43
C LYS A 8 27.39 -10.94 -27.57
N PHE A 9 26.13 -11.08 -27.94
CA PHE A 9 25.01 -10.85 -27.02
C PHE A 9 24.85 -12.09 -26.14
N LEU A 10 25.13 -11.94 -24.85
CA LEU A 10 24.85 -12.91 -23.81
C LEU A 10 23.35 -12.82 -23.47
N ILE A 11 22.57 -13.74 -24.02
CA ILE A 11 21.18 -13.97 -23.59
C ILE A 11 21.24 -14.87 -22.36
N ILE A 12 20.97 -14.30 -21.18
CA ILE A 12 20.76 -15.10 -19.96
C ILE A 12 19.30 -15.56 -20.00
N THR A 13 19.08 -16.76 -20.54
CA THR A 13 17.84 -17.53 -20.32
C THR A 13 17.94 -18.21 -18.95
N ILE A 14 17.17 -17.75 -17.97
CA ILE A 14 16.94 -18.52 -16.74
C ILE A 14 15.88 -19.58 -17.07
N SER A 15 16.35 -20.79 -17.37
CA SER A 15 15.51 -21.99 -17.42
C SER A 15 15.10 -22.37 -16.01
N LEU A 16 13.80 -22.27 -15.72
CA LEU A 16 13.19 -22.91 -14.56
C LEU A 16 12.42 -24.14 -15.06
N PHE A 17 13.06 -25.32 -14.99
CA PHE A 17 12.43 -26.59 -15.31
C PHE A 17 12.71 -27.61 -14.20
N GLY A 18 11.61 -28.20 -13.71
CA GLY A 18 11.55 -29.49 -13.03
C GLY A 18 11.89 -29.45 -11.54
N LEU A 19 11.26 -30.25 -10.69
CA LEU A 19 10.24 -31.28 -10.85
C LEU A 19 9.91 -31.68 -9.40
N LEU A 20 8.64 -31.98 -9.07
CA LEU A 20 8.28 -33.13 -8.24
C LEU A 20 6.76 -33.28 -8.26
N ALA A 21 6.33 -34.35 -8.94
CA ALA A 21 5.01 -34.95 -8.88
C ALA A 21 4.77 -35.59 -7.50
N SER A 22 3.55 -35.58 -6.96
CA SER A 22 2.56 -36.68 -7.07
C SER A 22 1.56 -36.52 -5.90
N PRO A 23 0.48 -37.33 -5.77
CA PRO A 23 -0.45 -37.83 -6.77
C PRO A 23 -1.93 -37.50 -6.42
N ALA A 24 -2.81 -37.91 -7.33
CA ALA A 24 -4.25 -37.77 -7.28
C ALA A 24 -4.93 -38.48 -6.09
N VAL A 25 -5.95 -37.82 -5.52
CA VAL A 25 -7.09 -38.47 -4.87
C VAL A 25 -8.36 -37.86 -5.48
N LEU A 26 -8.88 -38.54 -6.51
CA LEU A 26 -10.18 -38.28 -7.11
C LEU A 26 -11.19 -39.16 -6.37
N HIS A 27 -11.93 -38.57 -5.41
CA HIS A 27 -13.16 -39.19 -4.92
C HIS A 27 -14.36 -38.63 -5.68
N ALA A 28 -15.01 -39.54 -6.40
CA ALA A 28 -16.27 -39.36 -7.07
C ALA A 28 -17.38 -39.03 -6.06
N ALA A 29 -18.09 -37.92 -6.29
CA ALA A 29 -19.37 -37.65 -5.66
C ALA A 29 -20.44 -37.54 -6.76
N THR A 30 -21.27 -38.57 -6.81
CA THR A 30 -22.50 -38.66 -7.59
C THR A 30 -23.49 -37.56 -7.18
N ALA A 31 -23.72 -36.57 -8.04
CA ALA A 31 -24.77 -35.57 -7.86
C ALA A 31 -26.07 -36.05 -8.52
N LYS A 32 -27.09 -36.32 -7.70
CA LYS A 32 -28.47 -36.55 -8.15
C LYS A 32 -29.07 -35.24 -8.66
N SER A 33 -29.50 -35.27 -9.92
CA SER A 33 -30.32 -34.27 -10.58
C SER A 33 -31.69 -34.16 -9.91
N SER A 34 -32.03 -32.97 -9.39
CA SER A 34 -33.42 -32.56 -9.20
C SER A 34 -33.65 -31.23 -9.92
N THR A 35 -34.42 -31.32 -11.00
CA THR A 35 -34.88 -30.21 -11.83
C THR A 35 -36.05 -29.50 -11.16
N THR A 36 -35.82 -28.27 -10.68
CA THR A 36 -36.90 -27.33 -10.34
C THR A 36 -36.91 -26.20 -11.36
N LYS A 37 -37.96 -26.17 -12.19
CA LYS A 37 -38.25 -25.11 -13.16
C LYS A 37 -38.59 -23.82 -12.40
N HIS A 38 -37.68 -22.85 -12.39
CA HIS A 38 -37.99 -21.49 -11.98
C HIS A 38 -38.16 -20.56 -13.18
N ALA A 39 -39.28 -19.87 -13.19
CA ALA A 39 -39.73 -18.95 -14.22
C ALA A 39 -38.73 -17.80 -14.46
N LYS A 40 -38.44 -17.54 -15.74
CA LYS A 40 -37.68 -16.37 -16.20
C LYS A 40 -38.46 -15.09 -15.89
N LYS A 41 -38.10 -14.39 -14.81
CA LYS A 41 -38.40 -12.96 -14.66
C LYS A 41 -37.35 -12.16 -15.42
N SER A 42 -37.81 -11.50 -16.49
CA SER A 42 -37.07 -10.51 -17.25
C SER A 42 -36.63 -9.35 -16.34
N THR A 43 -35.32 -9.24 -16.09
CA THR A 43 -34.70 -8.11 -15.40
C THR A 43 -34.25 -7.08 -16.44
N LYS A 44 -34.89 -5.91 -16.41
CA LYS A 44 -34.46 -4.69 -17.11
C LYS A 44 -33.01 -4.38 -16.75
N THR A 45 -32.12 -4.46 -17.74
CA THR A 45 -30.74 -3.96 -17.66
C THR A 45 -30.76 -2.43 -17.59
N THR A 46 -30.69 -1.90 -16.38
CA THR A 46 -30.44 -0.48 -16.14
C THR A 46 -29.00 -0.18 -16.52
N ARG A 47 -28.80 0.66 -17.55
CA ARG A 47 -27.51 1.18 -18.01
C ARG A 47 -26.71 1.69 -16.80
N ARG A 48 -25.64 0.97 -16.43
CA ARG A 48 -24.70 1.40 -15.38
C ARG A 48 -24.08 2.73 -15.83
N LYS A 49 -24.43 3.83 -15.15
CA LYS A 49 -23.74 5.11 -15.33
C LYS A 49 -22.27 4.87 -14.96
N LYS A 50 -21.35 5.13 -15.90
CA LYS A 50 -19.91 5.16 -15.62
C LYS A 50 -19.70 6.17 -14.48
N LEU A 51 -19.17 5.70 -13.35
CA LEU A 51 -18.73 6.60 -12.28
C LEU A 51 -17.65 7.52 -12.86
N PRO A 52 -17.70 8.84 -12.58
CA PRO A 52 -16.66 9.74 -13.01
C PRO A 52 -15.34 9.26 -12.38
N TYR A 53 -14.34 9.07 -13.25
CA TYR A 53 -12.96 8.85 -12.83
C TYR A 53 -12.57 10.01 -11.91
N VAL A 54 -12.42 9.74 -10.62
CA VAL A 54 -11.89 10.71 -9.66
C VAL A 54 -10.43 10.88 -10.03
N LEU A 55 -10.14 11.95 -10.76
CA LEU A 55 -8.77 12.40 -10.97
C LEU A 55 -8.12 12.54 -9.60
N ALA A 56 -6.99 11.86 -9.40
CA ALA A 56 -6.16 12.02 -8.22
C ALA A 56 -5.99 13.54 -7.94
N PRO A 57 -6.09 13.97 -6.67
CA PRO A 57 -5.92 15.37 -6.32
C PRO A 57 -4.60 15.86 -6.92
N LYS A 58 -4.65 17.02 -7.58
CA LYS A 58 -3.44 17.68 -8.09
C LYS A 58 -2.56 17.94 -6.88
N SER A 59 -1.51 17.13 -6.70
CA SER A 59 -0.53 17.38 -5.65
C SER A 59 0.14 18.71 -5.99
N ASP A 60 -0.12 19.73 -5.19
CA ASP A 60 0.66 20.94 -5.22
C ASP A 60 2.14 20.59 -5.06
N LYS A 61 2.99 21.36 -5.72
CA LYS A 61 4.44 21.15 -5.81
C LYS A 61 5.09 21.29 -4.42
N GLN A 62 5.00 20.26 -3.59
CA GLN A 62 5.85 20.14 -2.40
C GLN A 62 7.25 19.79 -2.87
N ALA A 63 8.22 20.65 -2.53
CA ALA A 63 9.62 20.29 -2.59
C ALA A 63 9.80 19.03 -1.72
N LEU A 64 10.57 18.06 -2.21
CA LEU A 64 10.97 16.90 -1.41
C LEU A 64 11.58 17.42 -0.10
N PRO A 65 11.05 17.05 1.07
CA PRO A 65 11.70 17.37 2.33
C PRO A 65 13.10 16.77 2.32
N GLU A 66 14.07 17.51 2.87
CA GLU A 66 15.38 16.94 3.24
C GLU A 66 15.14 15.69 4.10
N GLU A 67 15.96 14.65 3.94
CA GLU A 67 15.69 13.33 4.53
C GLU A 67 15.31 13.47 6.01
N PRO A 68 14.05 13.15 6.39
CA PRO A 68 13.62 13.39 7.75
C PRO A 68 14.41 12.48 8.68
N HIS A 69 14.89 13.06 9.78
CA HIS A 69 15.43 12.31 10.90
C HIS A 69 14.43 11.19 11.26
N SER A 70 14.93 9.96 11.42
CA SER A 70 14.13 8.86 11.95
C SER A 70 13.53 9.32 13.27
N HIS A 71 12.22 9.55 13.31
CA HIS A 71 11.55 10.00 14.52
C HIS A 71 11.53 8.85 15.51
N ASN A 72 12.23 9.00 16.63
CA ASN A 72 12.19 8.04 17.73
C ASN A 72 11.15 8.52 18.73
N PHE A 73 10.08 7.75 18.87
CA PHE A 73 9.03 8.04 19.86
C PHE A 73 9.60 7.97 21.29
N SER A 74 9.08 8.82 22.16
CA SER A 74 9.53 8.85 23.56
C SER A 74 9.20 7.53 24.28
N PRO A 75 10.07 7.05 25.21
CA PRO A 75 9.75 5.89 26.04
C PRO A 75 8.47 6.05 26.86
N GLU A 76 8.15 7.29 27.25
CA GLU A 76 6.91 7.64 27.94
C GLU A 76 5.68 7.36 27.06
N PHE A 77 5.67 7.83 25.80
CA PHE A 77 4.60 7.52 24.86
C PHE A 77 4.42 6.02 24.66
N ILE A 78 5.52 5.28 24.47
CA ILE A 78 5.48 3.82 24.30
C ILE A 78 4.87 3.17 25.54
N GLN A 79 5.24 3.61 26.75
CA GLN A 79 4.67 3.07 27.98
C GLN A 79 3.17 3.37 28.10
N ILE A 80 2.73 4.58 27.75
CA ILE A 80 1.30 4.93 27.74
C ILE A 80 0.51 4.03 26.76
N LEU A 81 1.09 3.75 25.58
CA LEU A 81 0.50 2.76 24.66
C LEU A 81 0.50 1.34 25.23
N VAL A 82 1.50 0.93 26.02
CA VAL A 82 1.50 -0.38 26.72
C VAL A 82 0.45 -0.42 27.83
N ASP A 83 0.16 0.69 28.48
CA ASP A 83 -0.86 0.80 29.52
C ASP A 83 -2.28 0.86 28.94
N GLY A 84 -2.40 1.35 27.70
CA GLY A 84 -3.64 1.32 26.92
C GLY A 84 -4.48 2.55 27.02
N ASP A 85 -3.90 3.58 27.64
CA ASP A 85 -4.50 4.88 27.68
C ASP A 85 -4.25 5.59 26.35
N LEU A 86 -5.09 5.25 25.37
CA LEU A 86 -5.04 5.89 24.05
C LEU A 86 -5.26 7.40 24.16
N GLU A 87 -6.00 7.89 25.17
CA GLU A 87 -6.25 9.32 25.33
C GLU A 87 -5.00 10.06 25.78
N GLN A 88 -4.34 9.56 26.81
CA GLN A 88 -3.05 10.09 27.23
C GLN A 88 -2.01 9.93 26.12
N ALA A 89 -2.01 8.81 25.38
CA ALA A 89 -1.09 8.59 24.25
C ALA A 89 -1.24 9.68 23.19
N SER A 90 -2.48 10.08 22.89
CA SER A 90 -2.73 11.15 21.93
C SER A 90 -2.25 12.53 22.40
N ARG A 91 -2.37 12.82 23.69
CA ARG A 91 -1.85 14.07 24.27
C ARG A 91 -0.33 14.08 24.27
N SER A 92 0.29 12.95 24.62
CA SER A 92 1.75 12.77 24.60
C SER A 92 2.30 13.00 23.19
N LEU A 93 1.70 12.41 22.15
CA LEU A 93 2.11 12.63 20.75
C LEU A 93 2.03 14.09 20.28
N GLN A 94 1.08 14.87 20.81
CA GLN A 94 0.96 16.29 20.46
C GLN A 94 2.10 17.15 21.02
N MET A 95 2.83 16.62 22.00
CA MET A 95 4.00 17.28 22.59
C MET A 95 5.32 16.86 21.93
N GLU A 96 5.30 15.83 21.07
CA GLU A 96 6.48 15.40 20.31
C GLU A 96 6.76 16.33 19.12
N GLU A 97 8.01 16.31 18.64
CA GLU A 97 8.40 17.07 17.44
C GLU A 97 7.56 16.64 16.22
N ALA A 98 7.05 17.62 15.48
CA ALA A 98 6.17 17.35 14.35
C ALA A 98 6.93 16.62 13.23
N SER A 99 6.50 15.39 12.95
CA SER A 99 6.99 14.58 11.84
C SER A 99 5.83 13.84 11.16
N ASP A 100 6.03 13.37 9.93
CA ASP A 100 5.05 12.54 9.22
C ASP A 100 4.72 11.26 10.01
N LYS A 101 5.72 10.67 10.69
CA LYS A 101 5.55 9.53 11.59
C LYS A 101 4.65 9.87 12.79
N VAL A 102 4.89 11.00 13.46
CA VAL A 102 4.03 11.45 14.58
C VAL A 102 2.60 11.71 14.11
N GLY A 103 2.43 12.44 13.00
CA GLY A 103 1.12 12.70 12.42
C GLY A 103 0.37 11.42 12.06
N TYR A 104 1.07 10.43 11.50
CA TYR A 104 0.51 9.11 11.23
C TYR A 104 0.11 8.36 12.51
N MET A 105 0.98 8.31 13.52
CA MET A 105 0.70 7.64 14.78
C MET A 105 -0.47 8.29 15.53
N ILE A 106 -0.60 9.62 15.52
CA ILE A 106 -1.77 10.34 16.05
C ILE A 106 -3.04 9.83 15.37
N ASN A 107 -3.04 9.68 14.04
CA ASN A 107 -4.19 9.18 13.29
C ASN A 107 -4.53 7.73 13.64
N GLU A 108 -3.54 6.87 13.90
CA GLU A 108 -3.80 5.50 14.35
C GLU A 108 -4.38 5.48 15.77
N VAL A 109 -3.82 6.24 16.72
CA VAL A 109 -4.37 6.35 18.07
C VAL A 109 -5.82 6.87 18.04
N MET A 110 -6.10 7.92 17.27
CA MET A 110 -7.45 8.47 17.10
C MET A 110 -8.43 7.46 16.47
N ARG A 111 -8.00 6.70 15.47
CA ARG A 111 -8.83 5.65 14.84
C ARG A 111 -9.09 4.49 15.79
N ALA A 112 -8.11 4.08 16.58
CA ALA A 112 -8.27 3.04 17.59
C ALA A 112 -9.28 3.44 18.68
N GLN A 113 -9.31 4.73 19.06
CA GLN A 113 -10.34 5.32 19.92
C GLN A 113 -11.73 5.39 19.24
N GLY A 114 -11.76 5.46 17.91
CA GLY A 114 -12.98 5.68 17.12
C GLY A 114 -13.35 7.16 16.93
N LYS A 115 -12.41 8.09 17.12
CA LYS A 115 -12.64 9.55 17.01
C LYS A 115 -12.43 10.12 15.60
N SER A 116 -11.68 9.43 14.72
CA SER A 116 -11.38 9.90 13.36
C SER A 116 -11.75 8.83 12.34
N MET A 117 -13.04 8.68 12.07
CA MET A 117 -13.57 7.57 11.28
C MET A 117 -14.40 8.04 10.10
N SER A 118 -14.39 7.25 9.02
CA SER A 118 -15.36 7.41 7.94
C SER A 118 -16.80 7.35 8.45
N HIS A 119 -17.69 8.12 7.80
CA HIS A 119 -19.14 8.05 8.07
C HIS A 119 -19.75 6.71 7.63
N ASP A 120 -19.10 6.00 6.70
CA ASP A 120 -19.49 4.63 6.38
C ASP A 120 -19.05 3.70 7.52
N HIS A 121 -20.03 3.18 8.25
CA HIS A 121 -19.81 2.28 9.38
C HIS A 121 -18.90 1.09 9.04
N LYS A 122 -18.96 0.54 7.83
CA LYS A 122 -18.12 -0.61 7.44
C LYS A 122 -16.67 -0.20 7.21
N ILE A 123 -16.45 0.99 6.65
CA ILE A 123 -15.11 1.57 6.51
C ILE A 123 -14.57 1.88 7.90
N ALA A 124 -15.39 2.47 8.78
CA ALA A 124 -15.00 2.76 10.15
C ALA A 124 -14.57 1.49 10.91
N LEU A 125 -15.31 0.38 10.81
CA LEU A 125 -14.89 -0.88 11.44
C LEU A 125 -13.53 -1.35 10.91
N LEU A 126 -13.28 -1.24 9.61
CA LEU A 126 -12.01 -1.64 9.01
C LEU A 126 -10.86 -0.71 9.45
N GLU A 127 -11.05 0.61 9.39
CA GLU A 127 -10.07 1.61 9.81
C GLU A 127 -9.68 1.42 11.28
N ARG A 128 -10.66 1.11 12.14
CA ARG A 128 -10.41 0.83 13.56
C ARG A 128 -9.66 -0.48 13.76
N ALA A 129 -9.95 -1.50 12.94
CA ALA A 129 -9.20 -2.75 12.95
C ALA A 129 -7.73 -2.52 12.56
N MET A 130 -7.51 -1.79 11.46
CA MET A 130 -6.18 -1.42 10.97
C MET A 130 -5.40 -0.63 12.02
N ALA A 131 -6.03 0.35 12.68
CA ALA A 131 -5.37 1.13 13.70
C ALA A 131 -4.87 0.31 14.89
N ASN A 132 -5.71 -0.61 15.40
CA ASN A 132 -5.29 -1.52 16.46
C ASN A 132 -4.20 -2.50 15.97
N HIS A 133 -4.27 -2.95 14.72
CA HIS A 133 -3.25 -3.82 14.13
C HIS A 133 -1.90 -3.09 14.00
N ASN A 134 -1.90 -1.85 13.51
CA ASN A 134 -0.69 -1.05 13.35
C ASN A 134 -0.06 -0.74 14.71
N ILE A 135 -0.85 -0.34 15.72
CA ILE A 135 -0.34 -0.15 17.10
C ILE A 135 0.27 -1.45 17.64
N TYR A 136 -0.35 -2.61 17.38
CA TYR A 136 0.19 -3.91 17.78
C TYR A 136 1.56 -4.18 17.13
N LEU A 137 1.68 -4.00 15.80
CA LEU A 137 2.93 -4.20 15.06
C LEU A 137 4.02 -3.24 15.53
N PHE A 138 3.69 -1.97 15.74
CA PHE A 138 4.64 -0.98 16.27
C PHE A 138 5.18 -1.40 17.63
N LEU A 139 4.30 -1.75 18.58
CA LEU A 139 4.75 -2.19 19.89
C LEU A 139 5.59 -3.47 19.80
N GLN A 140 5.24 -4.40 18.90
CA GLN A 140 6.02 -5.61 18.68
C GLN A 140 7.43 -5.30 18.15
N HIS A 141 7.55 -4.36 17.21
CA HIS A 141 8.84 -3.85 16.72
C HIS A 141 9.64 -3.22 17.88
N GLN A 142 8.99 -2.47 18.77
CA GLN A 142 9.60 -1.94 20.01
C GLN A 142 9.89 -3.01 21.09
N GLY A 143 9.76 -4.31 20.77
CA GLY A 143 10.01 -5.41 21.70
C GLY A 143 8.97 -5.51 22.82
N ARG A 144 7.74 -5.07 22.56
CA ARG A 144 6.60 -5.08 23.50
C ARG A 144 5.41 -5.82 22.89
N THR A 145 5.07 -7.00 23.42
CA THR A 145 3.87 -7.71 22.99
C THR A 145 2.68 -7.33 23.87
N VAL A 146 1.69 -6.64 23.29
CA VAL A 146 0.49 -6.19 24.03
C VAL A 146 -0.77 -6.80 23.38
N PRO A 147 -1.23 -7.99 23.85
CA PRO A 147 -2.25 -8.78 23.15
C PRO A 147 -3.61 -8.11 22.96
N ARG A 148 -3.94 -7.09 23.75
CA ARG A 148 -5.26 -6.42 23.63
C ARG A 148 -5.46 -5.76 22.26
N TYR A 149 -4.40 -5.22 21.66
CA TYR A 149 -4.48 -4.54 20.37
C TYR A 149 -4.74 -5.55 19.26
N ALA A 150 -4.06 -6.70 19.28
CA ALA A 150 -4.36 -7.82 18.39
C ALA A 150 -5.81 -8.30 18.56
N LYS A 151 -6.29 -8.50 19.80
CA LYS A 151 -7.67 -8.92 20.07
C LYS A 151 -8.72 -7.92 19.56
N GLU A 152 -8.52 -6.63 19.77
CA GLU A 152 -9.42 -5.60 19.25
C GLU A 152 -9.37 -5.53 17.71
N ALA A 153 -8.18 -5.59 17.11
CA ALA A 153 -8.03 -5.67 15.65
C ALA A 153 -8.79 -6.86 15.07
N GLU A 154 -8.59 -8.06 15.61
CA GLU A 154 -9.28 -9.30 15.21
C GLU A 154 -10.81 -9.16 15.30
N LYS A 155 -11.30 -8.64 16.43
CA LYS A 155 -12.73 -8.39 16.66
C LYS A 155 -13.31 -7.46 15.60
N TYR A 156 -12.63 -6.35 15.28
CA TYR A 156 -13.11 -5.42 14.26
C TYR A 156 -13.00 -5.97 12.84
N TYR A 157 -11.94 -6.70 12.48
CA TYR A 157 -11.88 -7.42 11.20
C TYR A 157 -13.03 -8.42 11.06
N LYS A 158 -13.30 -9.23 12.08
CA LYS A 158 -14.42 -10.18 12.10
C LYS A 158 -15.78 -9.49 11.93
N LYS A 159 -15.97 -8.30 12.53
CA LYS A 159 -17.18 -7.48 12.31
C LYS A 159 -17.27 -7.00 10.87
N THR A 160 -16.19 -6.49 10.30
CA THR A 160 -16.11 -6.06 8.90
C THR A 160 -16.48 -7.19 7.93
N LEU A 161 -16.04 -8.43 8.20
CA LEU A 161 -16.29 -9.57 7.31
C LEU A 161 -17.76 -9.96 7.15
N ARG A 162 -18.66 -9.60 8.09
CA ARG A 162 -20.02 -10.13 8.12
C ARG A 162 -20.86 -9.78 6.88
N LYS A 163 -20.71 -8.60 6.26
CA LYS A 163 -21.44 -8.17 5.03
C LYS A 163 -20.74 -7.03 4.28
N SER A 164 -19.41 -7.09 4.09
CA SER A 164 -18.63 -5.99 3.52
C SER A 164 -18.09 -6.29 2.13
N ILE A 165 -18.06 -5.26 1.29
CA ILE A 165 -17.29 -5.25 0.02
C ILE A 165 -15.78 -5.32 0.28
N TYR A 166 -15.34 -4.94 1.48
CA TYR A 166 -13.94 -4.96 1.91
C TYR A 166 -13.49 -6.35 2.41
N LYS A 167 -14.16 -7.44 2.01
CA LYS A 167 -13.90 -8.79 2.53
C LYS A 167 -12.48 -9.26 2.24
N ASN A 168 -12.00 -9.08 1.01
CA ASN A 168 -10.64 -9.48 0.62
C ASN A 168 -9.59 -8.70 1.42
N ARG A 169 -9.78 -7.38 1.57
CA ARG A 169 -8.91 -6.52 2.37
C ARG A 169 -8.88 -6.94 3.84
N ALA A 170 -10.05 -7.14 4.45
CA ALA A 170 -10.14 -7.57 5.85
C ALA A 170 -9.55 -8.97 6.08
N ASN A 171 -9.78 -9.93 5.17
CA ASN A 171 -9.17 -11.26 5.27
C ASN A 171 -7.65 -11.20 5.13
N THR A 172 -7.11 -10.40 4.21
CA THR A 172 -5.66 -10.25 4.01
C THR A 172 -4.98 -9.71 5.26
N LEU A 173 -5.53 -8.62 5.81
CA LEU A 173 -4.98 -7.99 7.02
C LEU A 173 -5.19 -8.84 8.27
N LEU A 174 -6.30 -9.56 8.37
CA LEU A 174 -6.52 -10.52 9.46
C LEU A 174 -5.54 -11.71 9.38
N ALA A 175 -5.21 -12.16 8.16
CA ALA A 175 -4.18 -13.17 7.96
C ALA A 175 -2.80 -12.66 8.38
N ALA A 176 -2.46 -11.40 8.03
CA ALA A 176 -1.22 -10.77 8.46
C ALA A 176 -1.14 -10.67 9.99
N LEU A 177 -2.23 -10.28 10.66
CA LEU A 177 -2.31 -10.25 12.12
C LEU A 177 -2.04 -11.64 12.73
N TYR A 178 -2.69 -12.68 12.22
CA TYR A 178 -2.46 -14.05 12.70
C TYR A 178 -1.02 -14.51 12.45
N ALA A 179 -0.41 -14.14 11.32
CA ALA A 179 0.99 -14.46 11.05
C ALA A 179 1.92 -13.75 12.04
N ALA A 180 1.68 -12.46 12.34
CA ALA A 180 2.45 -11.69 13.32
C ALA A 180 2.33 -12.24 14.75
N GLU A 181 1.16 -12.80 15.11
CA GLU A 181 0.93 -13.52 16.36
C GLU A 181 1.52 -14.96 16.39
N GLY A 182 2.14 -15.42 15.30
CA GLY A 182 2.69 -16.79 15.18
C GLY A 182 1.63 -17.88 14.95
N LYS A 183 0.39 -17.53 14.59
CA LYS A 183 -0.72 -18.45 14.31
C LYS A 183 -0.76 -18.84 12.84
N GLU A 184 0.32 -19.44 12.33
CA GLU A 184 0.54 -19.68 10.90
C GLU A 184 -0.61 -20.41 10.18
N SER A 185 -1.12 -21.50 10.75
CA SER A 185 -2.23 -22.25 10.15
C SER A 185 -3.51 -21.42 10.06
N GLN A 186 -3.80 -20.56 11.05
CA GLN A 186 -4.95 -19.65 10.98
C GLN A 186 -4.74 -18.55 9.95
N ALA A 187 -3.51 -18.03 9.85
CA ALA A 187 -3.11 -17.03 8.87
C ALA A 187 -3.31 -17.57 7.45
N GLU A 188 -2.75 -18.73 7.13
CA GLU A 188 -2.87 -19.38 5.82
C GLU A 188 -4.34 -19.68 5.46
N ASN A 189 -5.09 -20.32 6.37
CA ASN A 189 -6.51 -20.61 6.16
C ASN A 189 -7.36 -19.34 5.93
N THR A 190 -6.94 -18.21 6.49
CA THR A 190 -7.62 -16.93 6.31
C THR A 190 -7.21 -16.29 4.99
N PHE A 191 -5.92 -16.34 4.64
CA PHE A 191 -5.38 -15.80 3.39
C PHE A 191 -5.89 -16.56 2.16
N ASN A 192 -6.07 -17.89 2.24
CA ASN A 192 -6.63 -18.71 1.15
C ASN A 192 -8.09 -18.34 0.77
N LYS A 193 -8.77 -17.52 1.58
CA LYS A 193 -10.10 -16.96 1.27
C LYS A 193 -10.02 -15.66 0.47
N VAL A 194 -8.83 -15.12 0.25
CA VAL A 194 -8.59 -13.86 -0.45
C VAL A 194 -8.45 -14.14 -1.94
N ASP A 195 -9.30 -13.50 -2.74
CA ASP A 195 -9.03 -13.37 -4.17
C ASP A 195 -8.08 -12.19 -4.37
N VAL A 196 -6.79 -12.50 -4.53
CA VAL A 196 -5.71 -11.51 -4.70
C VAL A 196 -5.93 -10.68 -5.97
N LEU A 197 -6.47 -11.25 -7.04
CA LEU A 197 -6.72 -10.51 -8.28
C LEU A 197 -7.82 -9.46 -8.06
N THR A 198 -8.92 -9.84 -7.43
CA THR A 198 -9.99 -8.91 -7.07
C THR A 198 -9.48 -7.82 -6.11
N LEU A 199 -8.66 -8.18 -5.11
CA LEU A 199 -8.05 -7.22 -4.18
C LEU A 199 -7.23 -6.15 -4.89
N ILE A 200 -6.50 -6.53 -5.94
CA ILE A 200 -5.69 -5.61 -6.76
C ILE A 200 -6.58 -4.77 -7.69
N GLN A 201 -7.71 -5.32 -8.16
CA GLN A 201 -8.61 -4.65 -9.12
C GLN A 201 -9.59 -3.65 -8.47
N ASP A 202 -9.82 -3.69 -7.16
CA ASP A 202 -10.78 -2.86 -6.41
C ASP A 202 -10.42 -1.34 -6.32
N GLY A 203 -9.78 -0.79 -7.36
CA GLY A 203 -9.63 0.65 -7.58
C GLY A 203 -8.46 1.31 -6.85
N ASN A 204 -7.71 0.57 -6.04
CA ASN A 204 -6.47 1.04 -5.42
C ASN A 204 -5.43 -0.09 -5.40
N SER A 205 -4.92 -0.41 -6.58
CA SER A 205 -4.05 -1.58 -6.83
C SER A 205 -2.83 -1.61 -5.92
N TYR A 206 -2.28 -0.45 -5.57
CA TYR A 206 -1.11 -0.38 -4.67
C TYR A 206 -1.45 -0.86 -3.25
N SER A 207 -2.55 -0.41 -2.63
CA SER A 207 -2.89 -0.79 -1.25
C SER A 207 -3.16 -2.30 -1.13
N GLY A 208 -3.81 -2.89 -2.15
CA GLY A 208 -4.02 -4.33 -2.19
C GLY A 208 -2.71 -5.12 -2.20
N LEU A 209 -1.75 -4.69 -3.02
CA LEU A 209 -0.41 -5.28 -3.10
C LEU A 209 0.39 -5.10 -1.81
N GLU A 210 0.26 -3.92 -1.19
CA GLU A 210 0.89 -3.61 0.10
C GLU A 210 0.40 -4.54 1.22
N TYR A 211 -0.92 -4.79 1.32
CA TYR A 211 -1.45 -5.71 2.32
C TYR A 211 -0.99 -7.16 2.11
N VAL A 212 -0.87 -7.59 0.86
CA VAL A 212 -0.31 -8.92 0.55
C VAL A 212 1.16 -8.98 0.92
N SER A 213 1.92 -7.92 0.63
CA SER A 213 3.31 -7.79 1.06
C SER A 213 3.44 -7.86 2.59
N LEU A 214 2.59 -7.14 3.32
CA LEU A 214 2.56 -7.16 4.79
C LEU A 214 2.30 -8.57 5.32
N TYR A 215 1.35 -9.31 4.75
CA TYR A 215 1.09 -10.70 5.12
C TYR A 215 2.36 -11.58 4.99
N TYR A 216 3.04 -11.53 3.84
CA TYR A 216 4.27 -12.30 3.66
C TYR A 216 5.41 -11.81 4.56
N ALA A 217 5.50 -10.52 4.84
CA ALA A 217 6.45 -9.97 5.79
C ALA A 217 6.20 -10.49 7.21
N SER A 218 4.94 -10.56 7.66
CA SER A 218 4.55 -11.15 8.94
C SER A 218 4.88 -12.65 9.04
N GLN A 219 4.96 -13.36 7.91
CA GLN A 219 5.44 -14.74 7.84
C GLN A 219 6.97 -14.86 7.74
N LYS A 220 7.70 -13.75 7.78
CA LYS A 220 9.16 -13.68 7.50
C LYS A 220 9.54 -14.24 6.12
N ASN A 221 8.60 -14.26 5.17
CA ASN A 221 8.85 -14.63 3.79
C ASN A 221 9.28 -13.40 2.98
N VAL A 222 10.55 -13.01 3.18
CA VAL A 222 11.14 -11.79 2.60
C VAL A 222 11.01 -11.77 1.07
N SER A 223 11.26 -12.89 0.39
CA SER A 223 11.21 -12.95 -1.08
C SER A 223 9.81 -12.61 -1.61
N MET A 224 8.76 -13.15 -1.01
CA MET A 224 7.39 -12.87 -1.45
C MET A 224 6.92 -11.48 -1.03
N ALA A 225 7.31 -11.01 0.15
CA ALA A 225 7.06 -9.64 0.59
C ALA A 225 7.65 -8.63 -0.41
N LEU A 226 8.94 -8.76 -0.72
CA LEU A 226 9.62 -7.88 -1.69
C LEU A 226 9.01 -7.95 -3.08
N LYS A 227 8.57 -9.13 -3.54
CA LYS A 227 7.88 -9.27 -4.82
C LYS A 227 6.61 -8.42 -4.88
N TYR A 228 5.74 -8.52 -3.87
CA TYR A 228 4.49 -7.76 -3.84
C TYR A 228 4.70 -6.27 -3.56
N LEU A 229 5.68 -5.93 -2.72
CA LEU A 229 6.07 -4.54 -2.49
C LEU A 229 6.62 -3.88 -3.75
N TYR A 230 7.43 -4.60 -4.54
CA TYR A 230 7.90 -4.12 -5.85
C TYR A 230 6.74 -3.86 -6.80
N LEU A 231 5.76 -4.77 -6.87
CA LEU A 231 4.56 -4.54 -7.67
C LEU A 231 3.81 -3.28 -7.18
N ALA A 232 3.68 -3.08 -5.86
CA ALA A 232 3.07 -1.87 -5.31
C ALA A 232 3.87 -0.62 -5.70
N TYR A 233 5.20 -0.67 -5.61
CA TYR A 233 6.10 0.42 -6.00
C TYR A 233 5.95 0.76 -7.49
N THR A 234 5.92 -0.23 -8.37
CA THR A 234 5.70 0.02 -9.81
C THR A 234 4.36 0.67 -10.12
N ALA A 235 3.33 0.40 -9.31
CA ALA A 235 2.02 1.02 -9.46
C ALA A 235 2.00 2.46 -8.93
N ASN A 236 2.65 2.74 -7.80
CA ASN A 236 2.75 4.08 -7.23
C ASN A 236 4.04 4.26 -6.38
N PRO A 237 5.16 4.70 -6.99
CA PRO A 237 6.44 4.81 -6.30
C PRO A 237 6.39 5.77 -5.11
N GLY A 238 5.73 6.91 -5.29
CA GLY A 238 5.68 7.98 -4.28
C GLY A 238 4.93 7.53 -3.02
N LEU A 239 3.76 6.90 -3.18
CA LEU A 239 2.99 6.41 -2.02
C LEU A 239 3.70 5.27 -1.29
N VAL A 240 4.35 4.36 -2.02
CA VAL A 240 5.08 3.25 -1.39
C VAL A 240 6.29 3.78 -0.62
N LEU A 241 7.05 4.73 -1.18
CA LEU A 241 8.17 5.34 -0.47
C LEU A 241 7.72 6.18 0.73
N GLN A 242 6.62 6.91 0.61
CA GLN A 242 6.01 7.61 1.74
C GLN A 242 5.59 6.63 2.83
N TRP A 243 4.98 5.51 2.45
CA TRP A 243 4.56 4.48 3.40
C TRP A 243 5.74 3.81 4.09
N ILE A 244 6.78 3.42 3.35
CA ILE A 244 8.01 2.86 3.93
C ILE A 244 8.67 3.86 4.86
N HIS A 245 8.60 5.15 4.55
CA HIS A 245 9.13 6.20 5.42
C HIS A 245 8.34 6.36 6.73
N ILE A 246 7.02 6.23 6.67
CA ILE A 246 6.14 6.38 7.82
C ILE A 246 6.08 5.10 8.65
N GLY A 247 6.27 3.95 8.01
CA GLY A 247 5.83 2.67 8.54
C GLY A 247 6.80 1.52 8.39
N ASP A 248 8.08 1.78 8.15
CA ASP A 248 9.17 0.82 8.35
C ASP A 248 9.03 0.07 9.68
N ASP A 249 8.73 0.80 10.78
CA ASP A 249 8.54 0.25 12.13
C ASP A 249 7.38 -0.79 12.24
N PHE A 250 6.58 -0.99 11.19
CA PHE A 250 5.52 -2.00 11.14
C PHE A 250 5.90 -3.26 10.34
N TRP A 251 7.07 -3.27 9.69
CA TRP A 251 7.53 -4.40 8.88
C TRP A 251 8.44 -5.31 9.69
N MET A 252 8.02 -6.57 9.88
CA MET A 252 8.86 -7.61 10.52
C MET A 252 10.11 -8.01 9.71
N ILE A 253 10.36 -7.34 8.59
CA ILE A 253 11.49 -7.58 7.68
C ILE A 253 12.36 -6.34 7.51
N GLU A 254 12.15 -5.26 8.28
CA GLU A 254 12.89 -4.01 8.09
C GLU A 254 14.40 -4.22 8.20
N ASP A 255 14.86 -5.04 9.15
CA ASP A 255 16.29 -5.31 9.38
C ASP A 255 16.89 -6.25 8.32
N ASP A 256 16.09 -6.79 7.40
CA ASP A 256 16.61 -7.68 6.35
C ASP A 256 17.49 -6.88 5.36
N PRO A 257 18.75 -7.29 5.14
CA PRO A 257 19.66 -6.57 4.25
C PRO A 257 19.16 -6.43 2.81
N ASN A 258 18.38 -7.41 2.31
CA ASN A 258 17.80 -7.33 0.97
C ASN A 258 16.69 -6.29 0.92
N PHE A 259 15.86 -6.21 1.97
CA PHE A 259 14.84 -5.17 2.09
C PHE A 259 15.48 -3.78 2.10
N GLN A 260 16.46 -3.56 2.98
CA GLN A 260 17.19 -2.30 3.07
C GLN A 260 17.84 -1.89 1.74
N LYS A 261 18.49 -2.84 1.06
CA LYS A 261 19.09 -2.59 -0.25
C LYS A 261 18.05 -2.17 -1.29
N VAL A 262 16.93 -2.90 -1.39
CA VAL A 262 15.87 -2.60 -2.36
C VAL A 262 15.25 -1.23 -2.09
N VAL A 263 15.00 -0.88 -0.83
CA VAL A 263 14.46 0.43 -0.44
C VAL A 263 15.44 1.55 -0.78
N ALA A 264 16.74 1.37 -0.52
CA ALA A 264 17.77 2.33 -0.87
C ALA A 264 17.82 2.57 -2.39
N ASP A 265 17.80 1.50 -3.19
CA ASP A 265 17.79 1.59 -4.66
C ASP A 265 16.55 2.35 -5.17
N TRP A 266 15.37 2.08 -4.60
CA TRP A 266 14.14 2.78 -4.97
C TRP A 266 14.14 4.26 -4.59
N LYS A 267 14.71 4.62 -3.44
CA LYS A 267 14.89 6.03 -3.03
C LYS A 267 15.76 6.76 -4.05
N ILE A 268 16.89 6.17 -4.45
CA ILE A 268 17.79 6.76 -5.47
C ILE A 268 17.06 6.95 -6.80
N GLU A 269 16.37 5.92 -7.28
CA GLU A 269 15.66 5.95 -8.54
C GLU A 269 14.53 6.99 -8.54
N HIS A 270 13.75 7.07 -7.46
CA HIS A 270 12.67 8.05 -7.34
C HIS A 270 13.19 9.49 -7.33
N ARG A 271 14.30 9.77 -6.65
CA ARG A 271 14.94 11.10 -6.69
C ARG A 271 15.37 11.48 -8.11
N LYS A 272 15.92 10.55 -8.88
CA LYS A 272 16.28 10.79 -10.30
C LYS A 272 15.04 11.14 -11.13
N GLN A 273 13.95 10.40 -10.95
CA GLN A 273 12.69 10.66 -11.66
C GLN A 273 12.11 12.04 -11.31
N LEU A 274 12.14 12.44 -10.03
CA LEU A 274 11.67 13.75 -9.59
C LEU A 274 12.55 14.89 -10.12
N ALA A 275 13.87 14.72 -10.13
CA ALA A 275 14.79 15.68 -10.72
C ALA A 275 14.52 15.88 -12.23
N GLN A 276 14.30 14.79 -12.96
CA GLN A 276 13.96 14.83 -14.38
C GLN A 276 12.62 15.56 -14.62
N LEU A 277 11.58 15.23 -13.84
CA LEU A 277 10.27 15.87 -13.94
C LEU A 277 10.34 17.38 -13.67
N LYS A 278 11.14 17.80 -12.68
CA LYS A 278 11.38 19.21 -12.38
C LYS A 278 12.04 19.93 -13.55
N HIS A 279 13.11 19.36 -14.10
CA HIS A 279 13.80 19.89 -15.27
C HIS A 279 12.85 20.04 -16.49
N ASP A 280 12.03 19.03 -16.76
CA ASP A 280 11.09 19.06 -17.89
C ASP A 280 9.98 20.10 -17.70
N THR A 281 9.50 20.24 -16.46
CA THR A 281 8.49 21.25 -16.09
C THR A 281 9.04 22.66 -16.27
N GLU A 282 10.27 22.92 -15.81
CA GLU A 282 10.95 24.20 -15.96
C GLU A 282 11.24 24.52 -17.44
N THR A 283 11.71 23.53 -18.19
CA THR A 283 11.94 23.64 -19.64
C THR A 283 10.66 23.96 -20.40
N HIS A 284 9.55 23.27 -20.08
CA HIS A 284 8.26 23.53 -20.70
C HIS A 284 7.72 24.93 -20.34
N ALA A 285 7.85 25.36 -19.09
CA ALA A 285 7.47 26.70 -18.66
C ALA A 285 8.30 27.79 -19.38
N ALA A 286 9.61 27.58 -19.52
CA ALA A 286 10.51 28.47 -20.25
C ALA A 286 10.12 28.58 -21.74
N ARG A 287 9.84 27.44 -22.40
CA ARG A 287 9.36 27.39 -23.79
C ARG A 287 8.05 28.14 -23.97
N LYS A 288 7.08 27.95 -23.06
CA LYS A 288 5.79 28.66 -23.08
C LYS A 288 5.97 30.17 -22.92
N LYS A 289 6.84 30.61 -22.00
CA LYS A 289 7.18 32.04 -21.79
C LYS A 289 7.87 32.65 -23.02
N ALA A 290 8.79 31.91 -23.65
CA ALA A 290 9.46 32.33 -24.88
C ALA A 290 8.47 32.49 -26.05
N ALA A 291 7.55 31.53 -26.23
CA ALA A 291 6.50 31.57 -27.25
C ALA A 291 5.57 32.78 -27.07
N LEU A 292 5.13 33.07 -25.84
CA LEU A 292 4.33 34.26 -25.53
C LEU A 292 5.08 35.56 -25.89
N THR A 293 6.37 35.62 -25.56
CA THR A 293 7.21 36.79 -25.87
C THR A 293 7.35 37.00 -27.38
N LYS A 294 7.58 35.92 -28.14
CA LYS A 294 7.61 35.96 -29.62
C LYS A 294 6.28 36.44 -30.21
N LYS A 295 5.14 35.92 -29.71
CA LYS A 295 3.79 36.33 -30.14
C LYS A 295 3.54 37.82 -29.88
N LYS A 296 3.90 38.32 -28.68
CA LYS A 296 3.80 39.76 -28.33
C LYS A 296 4.64 40.64 -29.25
N ARG A 297 5.86 40.21 -29.60
CA ARG A 297 6.73 40.93 -30.56
C ARG A 297 6.14 40.97 -31.97
N SER A 298 5.56 39.86 -32.45
CA SER A 298 4.91 39.80 -33.77
C SER A 298 3.71 40.76 -33.86
N VAL A 299 2.83 40.77 -32.84
CA VAL A 299 1.67 41.68 -32.78
C VAL A 299 2.09 43.16 -32.74
N ARG A 300 3.20 43.49 -32.04
CA ARG A 300 3.74 44.86 -32.05
C ARG A 300 4.26 45.25 -33.43
N LYS A 301 4.91 44.34 -34.16
CA LYS A 301 5.40 44.58 -35.52
C LYS A 301 4.25 44.75 -36.52
N SER A 302 3.18 43.97 -36.44
CA SER A 302 2.03 44.12 -37.34
C SER A 302 1.29 45.44 -37.13
N LYS A 303 1.07 45.86 -35.87
CA LYS A 303 0.45 47.17 -35.55
C LYS A 303 1.25 48.38 -36.07
N LYS A 304 2.59 48.26 -36.18
CA LYS A 304 3.44 49.34 -36.70
C LYS A 304 3.32 49.50 -38.22
N LYS A 305 2.96 48.43 -38.97
CA LYS A 305 2.82 48.49 -40.44
C LYS A 305 1.47 49.02 -40.91
N THR A 306 0.44 49.04 -40.05
CA THR A 306 -0.91 49.51 -40.36
C THR A 306 -1.16 50.97 -39.95
N ARG A 307 -0.12 51.68 -39.52
CA ARG A 307 -0.13 53.13 -39.27
C ARG A 307 0.77 53.78 -40.31
#